data_AF-A0A964WRX0-F1
#
_entry.id   AF-A0A964WRX0-F1
#
_cell.length_a   1.000
_cell.length_b   1.000
_cell.length_c   1.000
_cell.angle_alpha   90.00
_cell.angle_beta   90.00
_cell.angle_gamma   90.00
#
_symmetry.space_group_name_H-M   'P 1'
#
loop_
_entity.id
_entity.type
_entity.pdbx_description
1 polymer ?
#
loop_
_entity_poly.entity_id
_entity_poly.type
_entity_poly.pdbx_seq_one_letter_code
_entity_poly.pdbx_strand_id
1 'polypeptide(L)'
;MGSASSTGDPVAASLRAFDIAIRARMRGLVTPELIEEHARAPEGPHSRELSAVLNYLRRAPMAGKLAIYAEEPFALYRVVRLSGRRGEAPVFASTEGHATIAAASHAIFLMRIAELMETDR
;
A
#
# COMPACT_ATOMS: atom_id res chain seq x y z
N MET A 1 42.40 15.46 -17.65
CA MET A 1 40.92 15.59 -17.69
C MET A 1 40.37 14.28 -18.24
N GLY A 2 40.04 13.33 -17.36
CA GLY A 2 39.49 12.02 -17.72
C GLY A 2 38.05 11.94 -17.25
N SER A 3 37.12 12.14 -18.18
CA SER A 3 35.69 11.96 -17.93
C SER A 3 35.41 10.46 -17.77
N ALA A 4 35.16 10.02 -16.53
CA ALA A 4 34.55 8.72 -16.27
C ALA A 4 33.06 8.83 -16.63
N SER A 5 32.72 8.44 -17.85
CA SER A 5 31.35 8.19 -18.27
C SER A 5 30.79 7.03 -17.44
N SER A 6 29.98 7.36 -16.44
CA SER A 6 29.21 6.41 -15.64
C SER A 6 28.25 5.63 -16.53
N THR A 7 28.65 4.43 -16.95
CA THR A 7 27.72 3.41 -17.46
C THR A 7 26.69 3.15 -16.37
N GLY A 8 25.40 3.34 -16.66
CA GLY A 8 24.33 3.27 -15.66
C GLY A 8 24.33 1.93 -14.91
N ASP A 9 24.02 1.97 -13.61
CA ASP A 9 24.04 0.80 -12.71
C ASP A 9 23.10 -0.32 -13.24
N PRO A 10 23.65 -1.47 -13.67
CA PRO A 10 22.86 -2.57 -14.22
C PRO A 10 21.98 -3.26 -13.15
N VAL A 11 22.38 -3.21 -11.88
CA VAL A 11 21.57 -3.74 -10.77
C VAL A 11 20.31 -2.89 -10.62
N ALA A 12 20.47 -1.56 -10.60
CA ALA A 12 19.33 -0.64 -10.55
C ALA A 12 18.39 -0.82 -11.75
N ALA A 13 18.90 -1.09 -12.95
CA ALA A 13 18.08 -1.39 -14.12
C ALA A 13 17.28 -2.70 -13.96
N SER A 14 17.92 -3.75 -13.46
CA SER A 14 17.27 -5.04 -13.20
C SER A 14 16.17 -4.94 -12.15
N LEU A 15 16.43 -4.24 -11.04
CA LEU A 15 15.43 -4.00 -9.98
C LEU A 15 14.20 -3.24 -10.51
N ARG A 16 14.39 -2.23 -11.36
CA ARG A 16 13.28 -1.51 -11.99
C ARG A 16 12.44 -2.41 -12.89
N ALA A 17 13.07 -3.21 -13.74
CA ALA A 17 12.36 -4.15 -14.62
C ALA A 17 11.55 -5.17 -13.82
N PHE A 18 12.14 -5.68 -12.74
CA PHE A 18 11.47 -6.59 -11.82
C PHE A 18 10.26 -5.95 -11.15
N ASP A 19 10.40 -4.72 -10.64
CA ASP A 19 9.29 -4.00 -10.01
C ASP A 19 8.14 -3.73 -10.99
N ILE A 20 8.44 -3.39 -12.25
CA ILE A 20 7.43 -3.24 -13.32
C ILE A 20 6.68 -4.56 -13.53
N ALA A 21 7.40 -5.68 -13.68
CA ALA A 21 6.81 -6.98 -13.93
C ALA A 21 5.96 -7.48 -12.75
N ILE A 22 6.47 -7.36 -11.53
CA ILE A 22 5.70 -7.72 -10.33
C ILE A 22 4.45 -6.85 -10.23
N ARG A 23 4.56 -5.54 -10.48
CA ARG A 23 3.43 -4.65 -10.40
C ARG A 23 2.34 -5.00 -11.41
N ALA A 24 2.70 -5.29 -12.65
CA ALA A 24 1.76 -5.75 -13.67
C ALA A 24 1.05 -7.05 -13.23
N ARG A 25 1.79 -8.00 -12.67
CA ARG A 25 1.22 -9.23 -12.10
C ARG A 25 0.25 -8.93 -10.96
N MET A 26 0.61 -8.05 -10.03
CA MET A 26 -0.27 -7.71 -8.90
C MET A 26 -1.55 -7.04 -9.37
N ARG A 27 -1.49 -6.10 -10.32
CA ARG A 27 -2.67 -5.49 -10.94
C ARG A 27 -3.62 -6.55 -11.52
N GLY A 28 -3.07 -7.55 -12.22
CA GLY A 28 -3.86 -8.64 -12.79
C GLY A 28 -4.53 -9.58 -11.78
N LEU A 29 -4.12 -9.57 -10.50
CA LEU A 29 -4.76 -10.35 -9.44
C LEU A 29 -5.93 -9.61 -8.77
N VAL A 30 -6.05 -8.30 -8.95
CA VAL A 30 -7.08 -7.52 -8.26
C VAL A 30 -8.40 -7.67 -9.00
N THR A 31 -9.32 -8.44 -8.42
CA THR A 31 -10.69 -8.61 -8.92
C THR A 31 -11.71 -8.15 -7.87
N PRO A 32 -12.98 -7.91 -8.26
CA PRO A 32 -14.05 -7.63 -7.30
C PRO A 32 -14.16 -8.69 -6.20
N GLU A 33 -13.99 -9.97 -6.55
CA GLU A 33 -14.07 -11.10 -5.62
C GLU A 33 -12.93 -11.07 -4.60
N LEU A 34 -11.72 -10.68 -5.03
CA LEU A 34 -10.58 -10.51 -4.13
C LEU A 34 -10.76 -9.32 -3.18
N ILE A 35 -11.41 -8.26 -3.66
CA ILE A 35 -11.78 -7.11 -2.82
C ILE A 35 -12.82 -7.52 -1.78
N GLU A 36 -13.85 -8.27 -2.19
CA GLU A 36 -14.89 -8.78 -1.30
C GLU A 36 -14.33 -9.79 -0.29
N GLU A 37 -13.39 -10.65 -0.70
CA GLU A 37 -12.66 -11.56 0.19
C GLU A 37 -12.01 -10.78 1.34
N HIS A 38 -11.28 -9.71 1.02
CA HIS A 38 -10.68 -8.85 2.04
C HIS A 38 -11.75 -8.16 2.90
N ALA A 39 -12.86 -7.71 2.32
CA ALA A 39 -13.93 -7.03 3.05
C ALA A 39 -14.55 -7.94 4.13
N ARG A 40 -14.73 -9.23 3.82
CA ARG A 40 -15.32 -10.22 4.75
C ARG A 40 -14.42 -10.50 5.95
N ALA A 41 -13.11 -10.57 5.75
CA ALA A 41 -12.16 -10.88 6.82
C ALA A 41 -10.79 -10.20 6.64
N PRO A 42 -10.67 -8.88 6.92
CA PRO A 42 -9.42 -8.13 6.74
C PRO A 42 -8.22 -8.71 7.50
N GLU A 43 -8.47 -9.30 8.67
CA GLU A 43 -7.45 -9.91 9.54
C GLU A 43 -7.50 -11.46 9.54
N GLY A 44 -8.35 -12.05 8.68
CA GLY A 44 -8.55 -13.49 8.62
C GLY A 44 -7.52 -14.23 7.77
N PRO A 45 -7.70 -15.57 7.62
CA PRO A 45 -6.94 -16.34 6.65
C PRO A 45 -7.31 -15.90 5.23
N HIS A 46 -6.30 -15.70 4.39
CA HIS A 46 -6.47 -15.19 3.03
C HIS A 46 -6.09 -16.25 2.00
N SER A 47 -6.71 -16.15 0.82
CA SER A 47 -6.30 -16.88 -0.37
C SER A 47 -4.85 -16.58 -0.72
N ARG A 48 -4.25 -17.45 -1.54
CA ARG A 48 -2.87 -17.26 -1.99
C ARG A 48 -2.74 -15.95 -2.78
N GLU A 49 -3.75 -15.63 -3.58
CA GLU A 49 -3.84 -14.45 -4.43
C GLU A 49 -3.94 -13.19 -3.57
N LEU A 50 -4.85 -13.13 -2.60
CA LEU A 50 -4.97 -11.99 -1.68
C LEU A 50 -3.70 -11.83 -0.83
N SER A 51 -3.12 -12.94 -0.34
CA SER A 51 -1.86 -12.91 0.39
C SER A 51 -0.72 -12.31 -0.44
N ALA A 52 -0.63 -12.66 -1.72
CA ALA A 52 0.38 -12.11 -2.63
C ALA A 52 0.22 -10.60 -2.82
N VAL A 53 -1.01 -10.14 -3.06
CA VAL A 53 -1.33 -8.71 -3.21
C VAL A 53 -0.99 -7.95 -1.92
N LEU A 54 -1.42 -8.44 -0.76
CA LEU A 54 -1.15 -7.78 0.52
C LEU A 54 0.34 -7.70 0.83
N ASN A 55 1.09 -8.77 0.58
CA ASN A 55 2.53 -8.78 0.78
C ASN A 55 3.23 -7.76 -0.12
N TYR A 56 2.78 -7.62 -1.37
CA TYR A 56 3.29 -6.57 -2.25
C TYR A 56 2.96 -5.17 -1.72
N LEU A 57 1.69 -4.89 -1.38
CA LEU A 57 1.25 -3.59 -0.87
C LEU A 57 1.95 -3.19 0.45
N ARG A 58 2.35 -4.16 1.28
CA ARG A 58 3.03 -3.90 2.56
C ARG A 58 4.47 -3.39 2.42
N ARG A 59 5.10 -3.58 1.26
CA ARG A 59 6.49 -3.16 0.96
C ARG A 59 6.68 -1.64 0.86
N ALA A 60 5.61 -0.86 0.85
CA ALA A 60 5.67 0.60 0.74
C ALA A 60 6.64 1.22 1.79
N PRO A 61 7.46 2.21 1.39
CA PRO A 61 8.31 2.98 2.31
C PRO A 61 7.50 3.60 3.45
N MET A 62 8.16 3.96 4.57
CA MET A 62 7.47 4.62 5.68
C MET A 62 6.87 5.98 5.30
N ALA A 63 7.57 6.75 4.47
CA ALA A 63 7.06 8.02 3.95
C ALA A 63 5.85 7.77 3.06
N GLY A 64 4.71 8.40 3.37
CA GLY A 64 3.45 8.27 2.67
C GLY A 64 2.63 7.02 3.03
N LYS A 65 3.14 6.14 3.91
CA LYS A 65 2.47 4.88 4.25
C LYS A 65 1.15 5.13 4.96
N LEU A 66 0.10 4.46 4.48
CA LEU A 66 -1.21 4.49 5.13
C LEU A 66 -1.22 3.66 6.42
N ALA A 67 -1.82 4.22 7.47
CA ALA A 67 -1.98 3.63 8.79
C ALA A 67 -3.34 3.98 9.42
N ILE A 68 -3.73 3.24 10.45
CA ILE A 68 -4.96 3.48 11.23
C ILE A 68 -4.61 4.37 12.43
N TYR A 69 -5.34 5.46 12.59
CA TYR A 69 -5.32 6.32 13.76
C TYR A 69 -6.59 6.07 14.58
N ALA A 70 -6.43 5.65 15.83
CA ALA A 70 -7.54 5.54 16.78
C ALA A 70 -7.78 6.92 17.40
N GLU A 71 -8.77 7.64 16.87
CA GLU A 71 -9.18 8.93 17.43
C GLU A 71 -9.93 8.74 18.73
N GLU A 72 -10.87 7.79 18.74
CA GLU A 72 -11.53 7.28 19.93
C GLU A 72 -11.37 5.76 19.97
N PRO A 73 -10.58 5.22 20.92
CA PRO A 73 -10.39 3.78 21.02
C PRO A 73 -11.73 3.04 21.10
N PHE A 74 -11.87 1.99 20.27
CA PHE A 74 -13.06 1.14 20.19
C PHE A 74 -14.32 1.83 19.63
N ALA A 75 -14.23 3.06 19.12
CA ALA A 75 -15.38 3.80 18.60
C ALA A 75 -15.11 4.51 17.26
N LEU A 76 -13.94 5.14 17.09
CA LEU A 76 -13.64 5.95 15.92
C LEU A 76 -12.19 5.79 15.46
N TYR A 77 -12.07 5.28 14.23
CA TYR A 77 -10.81 5.05 13.55
C TYR A 77 -10.77 5.84 12.26
N ARG A 78 -9.63 6.49 11.98
CA ARG A 78 -9.38 7.22 10.74
C ARG A 78 -8.16 6.69 10.03
N VAL A 79 -8.09 6.95 8.74
CA VAL A 79 -6.91 6.62 7.94
C VAL A 79 -5.99 7.84 7.85
N VAL A 80 -4.71 7.63 8.13
CA VAL A 80 -3.66 8.64 8.06
C VAL A 80 -2.51 8.19 7.17
N ARG A 81 -1.76 9.14 6.61
CA ARG A 81 -0.46 8.93 5.94
C ARG A 81 0.67 9.35 6.86
N LEU A 82 1.62 8.44 7.05
CA LEU A 82 2.82 8.69 7.83
C LEU A 82 3.77 9.63 7.04
N SER A 83 4.39 10.57 7.74
CA SER A 83 5.43 11.45 7.17
C SER A 83 6.71 10.69 6.80
N GLY A 84 6.96 9.54 7.45
CA GLY A 84 8.23 8.80 7.37
C GLY A 84 9.38 9.46 8.14
N ARG A 85 9.12 10.57 8.84
CA ARG A 85 10.12 11.33 9.60
C ARG A 85 9.77 11.29 11.09
N ARG A 86 10.75 10.98 11.93
CA ARG A 86 10.55 10.87 13.38
C ARG A 86 10.16 12.22 13.97
N GLY A 87 9.10 12.24 14.78
CA GLY A 87 8.62 13.45 15.46
C GLY A 87 7.66 14.31 14.64
N GLU A 88 7.44 13.98 13.36
CA GLU A 88 6.44 14.67 12.53
C GLU A 88 5.12 13.92 12.56
N ALA A 89 4.03 14.66 12.84
CA ALA A 89 2.69 14.10 12.90
C ALA A 89 2.24 13.56 11.53
N PRO A 90 1.43 12.48 11.50
CA PRO A 90 0.83 12.00 10.27
C PRO A 90 -0.29 12.94 9.79
N VAL A 91 -0.66 12.82 8.51
CA VAL A 91 -1.73 13.63 7.89
C VAL A 91 -2.94 12.75 7.62
N PHE A 92 -4.16 13.24 7.84
CA PHE A 92 -5.37 12.49 7.50
C PHE A 92 -5.45 12.23 5.99
N ALA A 93 -5.63 10.95 5.62
CA ALA A 93 -5.75 10.51 4.24
C ALA A 93 -7.20 10.61 3.73
N SER A 94 -8.16 10.60 4.66
CA SER A 94 -9.59 10.69 4.41
C SER A 94 -10.27 11.44 5.55
N THR A 95 -11.41 12.08 5.25
CA THR A 95 -12.30 12.68 6.25
C THR A 95 -13.28 11.67 6.84
N GLU A 96 -13.35 10.45 6.30
CA GLU A 96 -14.22 9.39 6.79
C GLU A 96 -13.70 8.79 8.10
N GLY A 97 -14.63 8.49 9.00
CA GLY A 97 -14.40 7.74 10.22
C GLY A 97 -15.01 6.35 10.13
N HIS A 98 -14.34 5.37 10.73
CA HIS A 98 -14.75 3.97 10.73
C HIS A 98 -14.97 3.49 12.16
N ALA A 99 -16.05 2.74 12.39
CA ALA A 99 -16.39 2.24 13.72
C ALA A 99 -15.48 1.10 14.21
N THR A 100 -14.77 0.42 13.30
CA THR A 100 -13.93 -0.74 13.62
C THR A 100 -12.58 -0.67 12.92
N ILE A 101 -11.58 -1.33 13.51
CA ILE A 101 -10.26 -1.53 12.91
C ILE A 101 -10.39 -2.29 11.59
N ALA A 102 -11.28 -3.29 11.50
CA ALA A 102 -11.51 -4.06 10.29
C ALA A 102 -12.01 -3.17 9.13
N ALA A 103 -12.96 -2.28 9.39
CA ALA A 103 -13.45 -1.33 8.39
C ALA A 103 -12.35 -0.35 7.94
N ALA A 104 -11.58 0.19 8.87
CA ALA A 104 -10.44 1.06 8.55
C ALA A 104 -9.33 0.32 7.77
N SER A 105 -9.05 -0.95 8.11
CA SER A 105 -8.11 -1.81 7.39
C SER A 105 -8.57 -2.05 5.95
N HIS A 106 -9.86 -2.29 5.73
CA HIS A 106 -10.41 -2.42 4.38
C HIS A 106 -10.36 -1.11 3.60
N ALA A 107 -10.63 0.03 4.24
CA ALA A 107 -10.46 1.35 3.60
C ALA A 107 -9.01 1.60 3.15
N ILE A 108 -8.02 1.25 4.00
CA ILE A 108 -6.59 1.31 3.62
C ILE A 108 -6.31 0.40 2.43
N PHE A 109 -6.85 -0.82 2.43
CA PHE A 109 -6.68 -1.75 1.32
C PHE A 109 -7.21 -1.15 0.01
N LEU A 110 -8.42 -0.58 0.00
CA LEU A 110 -9.01 0.07 -1.18
C LEU A 110 -8.16 1.25 -1.68
N MET A 111 -7.68 2.12 -0.77
CA MET A 111 -6.80 3.23 -1.15
C MET A 111 -5.50 2.73 -1.80
N ARG A 112 -4.90 1.67 -1.25
CA ARG A 112 -3.68 1.09 -1.82
C ARG A 112 -3.91 0.41 -3.16
N ILE A 113 -5.09 -0.18 -3.37
CA ILE A 113 -5.49 -0.70 -4.68
C ILE A 113 -5.66 0.45 -5.68
N ALA A 114 -6.31 1.54 -5.30
CA ALA A 114 -6.44 2.72 -6.16
C ALA A 114 -5.06 3.26 -6.56
N GLU A 115 -4.14 3.43 -5.60
CA GLU A 115 -2.75 3.83 -5.87
C GLU A 115 -2.02 2.85 -6.82
N LEU A 116 -2.22 1.54 -6.61
CA LEU A 116 -1.65 0.50 -7.47
C LEU A 116 -2.17 0.62 -8.91
N MET A 117 -3.43 0.99 -9.10
CA MET A 117 -4.06 1.15 -10.41
C MET A 117 -3.73 2.48 -11.09
N GLU A 118 -3.55 3.57 -10.35
CA GLU A 118 -3.38 4.93 -10.89
C GLU A 118 -2.00 5.22 -11.48
N THR A 119 -0.91 4.61 -11.00
CA THR A 119 0.43 5.01 -11.44
C THR A 119 0.81 4.41 -12.79
N ASP A 120 0.26 4.96 -13.87
CA ASP A 120 0.81 4.88 -15.23
C ASP A 120 1.35 6.27 -15.68
N ARG A 121 1.94 7.06 -14.75
CA ARG A 121 2.66 8.30 -15.07
C ARG A 121 4.16 8.16 -14.83
#